data_AF-A0A940J169-F1
#
_entry.id   AF-A0A940J169-F1
#
_cell.length_a   1.000
_cell.length_b   1.000
_cell.length_c   1.000
_cell.angle_alpha   90.00
_cell.angle_beta   90.00
_cell.angle_gamma   90.00
#
_symmetry.space_group_name_H-M   'P 1'
#
loop_
_entity.id
_entity.type
_entity.pdbx_description
1 polymer ?
#
loop_
_entity_poly.entity_id
_entity_poly.type
_entity_poly.pdbx_seq_one_letter_code
_entity_poly.pdbx_strand_id
1 'polypeptide(L)'
;MSIRFKRVIVMLAMVATTTVMSQQSQSFSREQLDQMMAPIALYPDSLLSQVLMASTYPADVADAAKWSKANPKQQGDAAARAVQDKPWDPSVQSLVAFPQVIQMMGEQPDWVQNLGDAFLASSRDVLDSAQRLRAKAQQQGQLKTTEQQKVIVEQEPQTQQTVIKIEPANPEVVYVPSYNPAVVYGAWPYPAYPPYAYAPAPYWYPGAALATGLAFGVGVAAVGALWGNANWGGGNVNINANRYNNINVNRQIAANQTNFQHNGA
;
A
#
# COMPACT_ATOMS: atom_id res chain seq x y z
N MET A 1 -78.81 15.35 35.71
CA MET A 1 -77.95 15.73 34.55
C MET A 1 -76.54 15.94 35.07
N SER A 2 -75.66 14.95 34.92
CA SER A 2 -74.24 15.05 35.29
C SER A 2 -73.44 14.04 34.47
N ILE A 3 -72.58 14.57 33.60
CA ILE A 3 -71.70 13.84 32.69
C ILE A 3 -70.34 13.75 33.37
N ARG A 4 -69.73 12.55 33.48
CA ARG A 4 -68.29 12.42 33.70
C ARG A 4 -67.67 11.27 32.89
N PHE A 5 -66.64 11.65 32.14
CA PHE A 5 -65.89 10.94 31.12
C PHE A 5 -65.09 9.74 31.65
N LYS A 6 -65.10 8.63 30.89
CA LYS A 6 -64.08 7.56 30.99
C LYS A 6 -62.89 7.94 30.10
N ARG A 7 -61.69 8.02 30.69
CA ARG A 7 -60.42 8.19 29.97
C ARG A 7 -60.05 6.86 29.29
N VAL A 8 -59.91 6.87 27.97
CA VAL A 8 -59.29 5.79 27.21
C VAL A 8 -57.84 6.19 26.97
N ILE A 9 -56.90 5.39 27.46
CA ILE A 9 -55.47 5.52 27.16
C ILE A 9 -55.20 4.64 25.95
N VAL A 10 -54.86 5.26 24.82
CA VAL A 10 -54.35 4.56 23.63
C VAL A 10 -52.83 4.50 23.75
N MET A 11 -52.28 3.30 23.94
CA MET A 11 -50.84 3.07 23.79
C MET A 11 -50.51 2.95 22.30
N LEU A 12 -49.73 3.89 21.79
CA LEU A 12 -49.15 3.84 20.46
C LEU A 12 -47.80 3.10 20.55
N ALA A 13 -47.72 1.89 20.02
CA ALA A 13 -46.45 1.18 19.88
C ALA A 13 -45.75 1.66 18.60
N MET A 14 -44.68 2.44 18.73
CA MET A 14 -43.78 2.74 17.62
C MET A 14 -42.86 1.54 17.37
N VAL A 15 -43.01 0.90 16.20
CA VAL A 15 -42.05 -0.08 15.69
C VAL A 15 -40.96 0.69 14.95
N ALA A 16 -39.76 0.75 15.53
CA ALA A 16 -38.58 1.26 14.84
C ALA A 16 -37.98 0.15 13.97
N THR A 17 -38.14 0.24 12.66
CA THR A 17 -37.40 -0.60 11.70
C THR A 17 -35.98 -0.06 11.57
N THR A 18 -35.00 -0.72 12.16
CA THR A 18 -33.59 -0.48 11.86
C THR A 18 -33.24 -1.12 10.53
N THR A 19 -33.08 -0.31 9.48
CA THR A 19 -32.42 -0.74 8.24
C THR A 19 -30.96 -1.01 8.54
N VAL A 20 -30.59 -2.28 8.64
CA VAL A 20 -29.19 -2.72 8.59
C VAL A 20 -28.73 -2.49 7.16
N MET A 21 -27.97 -1.42 6.90
CA MET A 21 -27.26 -1.28 5.63
C MET A 21 -26.21 -2.39 5.58
N SER A 22 -26.47 -3.44 4.80
CA SER A 22 -25.43 -4.43 4.49
C SER A 22 -24.33 -3.72 3.73
N GLN A 23 -23.16 -3.56 4.35
CA GLN A 23 -21.96 -3.09 3.68
C GLN A 23 -21.60 -4.16 2.64
N GLN A 24 -22.00 -3.91 1.39
CA GLN A 24 -21.76 -4.83 0.29
C GLN A 24 -20.24 -4.92 0.12
N SER A 25 -19.65 -6.04 0.51
CA SER A 25 -18.20 -6.24 0.41
C SER A 25 -17.81 -6.08 -1.06
N GLN A 26 -17.12 -5.00 -1.39
CA GLN A 26 -16.63 -4.76 -2.74
C GLN A 26 -15.65 -5.88 -3.09
N SER A 27 -16.07 -6.78 -3.98
CA SER A 27 -15.23 -7.86 -4.49
C SER A 27 -14.49 -7.37 -5.73
N PHE A 28 -13.17 -7.47 -5.74
CA PHE A 28 -12.34 -7.11 -6.89
C PHE A 28 -12.02 -8.35 -7.72
N SER A 29 -12.15 -8.24 -9.04
CA SER A 29 -11.75 -9.31 -9.94
C SER A 29 -10.22 -9.46 -10.00
N ARG A 30 -9.74 -10.62 -10.44
CA ARG A 30 -8.31 -10.86 -10.62
C ARG A 30 -7.65 -9.85 -11.56
N GLU A 31 -8.36 -9.46 -12.61
CA GLU A 31 -7.92 -8.50 -13.62
C GLU A 31 -7.82 -7.09 -13.04
N GLN A 32 -8.80 -6.68 -12.22
CA GLN A 32 -8.77 -5.40 -11.51
C GLN A 32 -7.60 -5.35 -10.53
N LEU A 33 -7.36 -6.43 -9.78
CA LEU A 33 -6.22 -6.53 -8.86
C LEU A 33 -4.88 -6.43 -9.61
N ASP A 34 -4.73 -7.20 -10.70
CA ASP A 34 -3.52 -7.16 -11.54
C ASP A 34 -3.30 -5.77 -12.15
N GLN A 35 -4.36 -5.09 -12.58
CA GLN A 35 -4.29 -3.70 -13.06
C GLN A 35 -3.84 -2.72 -11.97
N MET A 36 -4.44 -2.79 -10.77
CA MET A 36 -4.10 -1.91 -9.65
C MET A 36 -2.69 -2.12 -9.12
N MET A 37 -2.23 -3.37 -9.09
CA MET A 37 -0.91 -3.74 -8.58
C MET A 37 0.22 -3.54 -9.60
N ALA A 38 -0.10 -3.51 -10.90
CA ALA A 38 0.87 -3.30 -11.98
C ALA A 38 1.90 -2.18 -11.74
N PRO A 39 1.56 -0.96 -11.27
CA PRO A 39 2.55 0.10 -11.05
C PRO A 39 3.49 -0.14 -9.86
N ILE A 40 3.14 -0.98 -8.89
CA ILE A 40 3.87 -1.12 -7.62
C ILE A 40 4.36 -2.53 -7.32
N ALA A 41 3.95 -3.56 -8.08
CA ALA A 41 4.28 -4.95 -7.77
C ALA A 41 5.79 -5.25 -7.80
N LEU A 42 6.59 -4.45 -8.50
CA LEU A 42 8.05 -4.59 -8.53
C LEU A 42 8.78 -3.78 -7.45
N TYR A 43 8.07 -3.14 -6.52
CA TYR A 43 8.68 -2.45 -5.38
C TYR A 43 9.30 -3.46 -4.41
N PRO A 44 10.35 -3.07 -3.66
CA PRO A 44 10.85 -3.86 -2.54
C PRO A 44 9.72 -4.21 -1.56
N ASP A 45 9.73 -5.42 -0.99
CA ASP A 45 8.63 -5.97 -0.20
C ASP A 45 8.21 -5.07 0.96
N SER A 46 9.19 -4.43 1.60
CA SER A 46 8.96 -3.49 2.69
C SER A 46 8.27 -2.20 2.24
N LEU A 47 8.69 -1.64 1.10
CA LEU A 47 8.05 -0.46 0.51
C LEU A 47 6.66 -0.79 -0.03
N LEU A 48 6.51 -1.91 -0.73
CA LEU A 48 5.21 -2.41 -1.21
C LEU A 48 4.22 -2.53 -0.06
N SER A 49 4.63 -3.17 1.03
CA SER A 49 3.79 -3.33 2.23
C SER A 49 3.38 -1.99 2.82
N GLN A 50 4.30 -1.02 2.85
CA GLN A 50 4.03 0.31 3.35
C GLN A 50 2.98 1.05 2.49
N VAL A 51 3.06 0.92 1.17
CA VAL A 51 2.06 1.44 0.22
C VAL A 51 0.69 0.80 0.43
N LEU A 52 0.63 -0.53 0.60
CA LEU A 52 -0.61 -1.26 0.83
C LEU A 52 -1.30 -0.90 2.16
N MET A 53 -0.53 -0.71 3.23
CA MET A 53 -1.08 -0.25 4.51
C MET A 53 -1.57 1.20 4.40
N ALA A 54 -0.76 2.08 3.81
CA ALA A 54 -1.08 3.50 3.67
C ALA A 54 -2.30 3.75 2.76
N SER A 55 -2.54 2.91 1.75
CA SER A 55 -3.71 3.06 0.87
C SER A 55 -5.03 2.86 1.60
N THR A 56 -5.04 2.23 2.78
CA THR A 56 -6.22 2.13 3.66
C THR A 56 -6.56 3.44 4.38
N TYR A 57 -5.75 4.49 4.21
CA TYR A 57 -5.93 5.83 4.79
C TYR A 57 -5.84 6.94 3.70
N PRO A 58 -6.76 6.97 2.73
CA PRO A 58 -6.65 7.84 1.55
C PRO A 58 -6.64 9.35 1.88
N ALA A 59 -7.36 9.78 2.92
CA ALA A 59 -7.35 11.18 3.36
C ALA A 59 -5.96 11.60 3.89
N ASP A 60 -5.35 10.74 4.71
CA ASP A 60 -4.00 10.95 5.22
C ASP A 60 -2.97 11.01 4.08
N VAL A 61 -3.10 10.11 3.10
CA VAL A 61 -2.24 10.09 1.90
C VAL A 61 -2.33 11.42 1.15
N ALA A 62 -3.54 11.95 0.95
CA ALA A 62 -3.73 13.22 0.26
C ALA A 62 -3.04 14.39 0.99
N ASP A 63 -3.13 14.44 2.32
CA ASP A 63 -2.49 15.48 3.11
C ASP A 63 -0.97 15.32 3.21
N ALA A 64 -0.48 14.08 3.33
CA ALA A 64 0.94 13.75 3.30
C ALA A 64 1.58 14.09 1.94
N ALA A 65 0.86 13.88 0.83
CA ALA A 65 1.31 14.27 -0.50
C ALA A 65 1.47 15.80 -0.63
N LYS A 66 0.52 16.58 -0.10
CA LYS A 66 0.64 18.06 -0.06
C LYS A 66 1.85 18.48 0.77
N TRP A 67 2.05 17.87 1.94
CA TRP A 67 3.20 18.16 2.79
C TRP A 67 4.52 17.84 2.07
N SER A 68 4.62 16.67 1.44
CA SER A 68 5.80 16.25 0.68
C SER A 68 6.13 17.24 -0.44
N LYS A 69 5.11 17.69 -1.19
CA LYS A 69 5.27 18.71 -2.25
C LYS A 69 5.74 20.07 -1.71
N ALA A 70 5.27 20.47 -0.52
CA ALA A 70 5.70 21.69 0.15
C ALA A 70 7.11 21.59 0.77
N ASN A 71 7.64 20.37 0.94
CA ASN A 71 8.92 20.09 1.58
C ASN A 71 9.86 19.29 0.65
N PRO A 72 10.22 19.80 -0.55
CA PRO A 72 10.90 19.01 -1.59
C PRO A 72 12.31 18.54 -1.24
N LYS A 73 12.91 19.05 -0.16
CA LYS A 73 14.23 18.64 0.36
C LYS A 73 14.14 17.57 1.45
N GLN A 74 12.94 17.24 1.93
CA GLN A 74 12.72 16.22 2.94
C GLN A 74 12.60 14.85 2.27
N GLN A 75 13.40 13.89 2.73
CA GLN A 75 13.33 12.48 2.33
C GLN A 75 13.94 11.59 3.43
N GLY A 76 13.81 10.28 3.26
CA GLY A 76 14.38 9.30 4.18
C GLY A 76 13.80 9.37 5.60
N ASP A 77 14.52 8.79 6.55
CA ASP A 77 14.09 8.73 7.96
C ASP A 77 13.86 10.13 8.57
N ALA A 78 14.59 11.15 8.11
CA ALA A 78 14.41 12.52 8.57
C ALA A 78 13.01 13.08 8.23
N ALA A 79 12.50 12.79 7.03
CA ALA A 79 11.16 13.21 6.64
C ALA A 79 10.08 12.51 7.47
N ALA A 80 10.21 11.19 7.68
CA ALA A 80 9.28 10.44 8.52
C ALA A 80 9.26 10.98 9.97
N ARG A 81 10.43 11.34 10.52
CA ARG A 81 10.53 11.98 11.84
C ARG A 81 9.88 13.37 11.88
N ALA A 82 9.99 14.15 10.80
CA ALA A 82 9.43 15.49 10.71
C ALA A 82 7.90 15.55 10.73
N VAL A 83 7.22 14.43 10.49
CA VAL A 83 5.75 14.33 10.44
C VAL A 83 5.15 13.50 11.57
N GLN A 84 5.93 13.14 12.59
CA GLN A 84 5.47 12.34 13.73
C GLN A 84 4.31 12.97 14.51
N ASP A 85 4.18 14.29 14.45
CA ASP A 85 3.11 15.07 15.08
C ASP A 85 1.82 15.11 14.25
N LYS A 86 1.86 14.67 12.99
CA LYS A 86 0.70 14.69 12.09
C LYS A 86 -0.29 13.59 12.49
N PRO A 87 -1.60 13.84 12.36
CA PRO A 87 -2.63 12.87 12.75
C PRO A 87 -2.64 11.60 11.89
N TRP A 88 -1.89 11.58 10.78
CA TRP A 88 -1.87 10.48 9.82
C TRP A 88 -1.49 9.14 10.42
N ASP A 89 -2.02 8.05 9.86
CA ASP A 89 -1.56 6.70 10.20
C ASP A 89 -0.02 6.59 10.03
N PRO A 90 0.68 5.90 10.95
CA PRO A 90 2.12 5.67 10.87
C PRO A 90 2.60 5.14 9.52
N SER A 91 1.76 4.39 8.81
CA SER A 91 2.13 3.88 7.49
C SER A 91 2.23 4.98 6.43
N VAL A 92 1.37 5.99 6.52
CA VAL A 92 1.41 7.18 5.69
C VAL A 92 2.59 8.08 6.10
N GLN A 93 2.84 8.23 7.40
CA GLN A 93 4.02 8.95 7.90
C GLN A 93 5.32 8.35 7.36
N SER A 94 5.44 7.03 7.30
CA SER A 94 6.60 6.36 6.72
C SER A 94 6.81 6.69 5.24
N LEU A 95 5.74 6.86 4.46
CA LEU A 95 5.84 7.10 3.02
C LEU A 95 6.33 8.50 2.65
N VAL A 96 6.31 9.48 3.56
CA VAL A 96 6.96 10.78 3.28
C VAL A 96 8.48 10.66 3.16
N ALA A 97 9.07 9.57 3.65
CA ALA A 97 10.47 9.22 3.37
C ALA A 97 10.73 9.01 1.87
N PHE A 98 9.69 8.70 1.10
CA PHE A 98 9.73 8.44 -0.34
C PHE A 98 8.86 9.45 -1.09
N PRO A 99 9.32 10.70 -1.29
CA PRO A 99 8.50 11.75 -1.92
C PRO A 99 7.90 11.34 -3.27
N GLN A 100 8.67 10.63 -4.10
CA GLN A 100 8.19 10.10 -5.38
C GLN A 100 7.00 9.14 -5.27
N VAL A 101 6.93 8.35 -4.20
CA VAL A 101 5.82 7.41 -3.97
C VAL A 101 4.61 8.19 -3.46
N ILE A 102 4.75 8.96 -2.38
CA ILE A 102 3.60 9.67 -1.79
C ILE A 102 3.02 10.72 -2.75
N GLN A 103 3.86 11.34 -3.61
CA GLN A 103 3.37 12.25 -4.67
C GLN A 103 2.55 11.50 -5.72
N MET A 104 3.02 10.33 -6.20
CA MET A 104 2.25 9.49 -7.11
C MET A 104 0.92 9.05 -6.50
N MET A 105 0.90 8.67 -5.22
CA MET A 105 -0.34 8.34 -4.51
C MET A 105 -1.29 9.56 -4.44
N GLY A 106 -0.78 10.74 -4.10
CA GLY A 106 -1.60 11.96 -4.01
C GLY A 106 -2.14 12.47 -5.35
N GLU A 107 -1.47 12.15 -6.45
CA GLU A 107 -1.94 12.46 -7.81
C GLU A 107 -2.98 11.44 -8.32
N GLN A 108 -3.12 10.29 -7.65
CA GLN A 108 -3.97 9.17 -8.06
C GLN A 108 -4.96 8.76 -6.94
N PRO A 109 -5.84 9.66 -6.47
CA PRO A 109 -6.69 9.41 -5.31
C PRO A 109 -7.64 8.22 -5.51
N ASP A 110 -8.22 8.05 -6.71
CA ASP A 110 -9.11 6.92 -7.01
C ASP A 110 -8.35 5.58 -6.97
N TRP A 111 -7.09 5.57 -7.40
CA TRP A 111 -6.25 4.37 -7.32
C TRP A 111 -5.89 4.04 -5.86
N VAL A 112 -5.59 5.05 -5.04
CA VAL A 112 -5.34 4.86 -3.60
C VAL A 112 -6.56 4.28 -2.91
N GLN A 113 -7.74 4.86 -3.15
CA GLN A 113 -9.01 4.38 -2.59
C GLN A 113 -9.27 2.93 -2.97
N ASN A 114 -9.24 2.62 -4.28
CA ASN A 114 -9.51 1.26 -4.75
C ASN A 114 -8.49 0.23 -4.24
N LEU A 115 -7.20 0.61 -4.16
CA LEU A 115 -6.16 -0.26 -3.63
C LEU A 115 -6.36 -0.53 -2.13
N GLY A 116 -6.72 0.50 -1.36
CA GLY A 116 -7.07 0.38 0.05
C GLY A 116 -8.27 -0.54 0.27
N ASP A 117 -9.36 -0.31 -0.47
CA ASP A 117 -10.57 -1.12 -0.40
C ASP A 117 -10.28 -2.58 -0.77
N ALA A 118 -9.48 -2.82 -1.81
CA ALA A 118 -9.07 -4.16 -2.21
C ALA A 118 -8.22 -4.85 -1.14
N PHE A 119 -7.29 -4.13 -0.52
CA PHE A 119 -6.44 -4.68 0.53
C PHE A 119 -7.21 -5.00 1.81
N LEU A 120 -8.21 -4.18 2.16
CA LEU A 120 -9.13 -4.45 3.28
C LEU A 120 -10.08 -5.62 2.98
N ALA A 121 -10.53 -5.76 1.73
CA ALA A 121 -11.41 -6.85 1.32
C ALA A 121 -10.69 -8.20 1.27
N SER A 122 -9.49 -8.24 0.69
CA SER A 122 -8.66 -9.45 0.61
C SER A 122 -7.19 -9.10 0.39
N SER A 123 -6.46 -8.95 1.50
CA SER A 123 -4.99 -8.76 1.47
C SER A 123 -4.27 -9.90 0.75
N ARG A 124 -4.78 -11.12 0.85
CA ARG A 124 -4.22 -12.29 0.16
C ARG A 124 -4.31 -12.15 -1.36
N ASP A 125 -5.47 -11.80 -1.90
CA ASP A 125 -5.64 -11.69 -3.36
C ASP A 125 -4.80 -10.55 -3.97
N VAL A 126 -4.64 -9.46 -3.21
CA VAL A 126 -3.74 -8.35 -3.55
C VAL A 126 -2.28 -8.79 -3.59
N LEU A 127 -1.82 -9.54 -2.60
CA LEU A 127 -0.45 -10.07 -2.59
C LEU A 127 -0.23 -11.15 -3.65
N ASP A 128 -1.21 -12.01 -3.90
CA ASP A 128 -1.14 -12.99 -4.99
C ASP A 128 -1.05 -12.29 -6.35
N SER A 129 -1.70 -11.13 -6.52
CA SER A 129 -1.54 -10.29 -7.71
C SER A 129 -0.11 -9.80 -7.88
N ALA A 130 0.53 -9.31 -6.81
CA ALA A 130 1.95 -8.93 -6.86
C ALA A 130 2.84 -10.10 -7.28
N GLN A 131 2.62 -11.31 -6.74
CA GLN A 131 3.39 -12.50 -7.12
C GLN A 131 3.19 -12.89 -8.59
N ARG A 132 1.96 -12.83 -9.10
CA ARG A 132 1.69 -13.07 -10.54
C ARG A 132 2.45 -12.09 -11.44
N LEU A 133 2.47 -10.82 -11.06
CA LEU A 133 3.15 -9.76 -11.81
C LEU A 133 4.68 -9.89 -11.72
N ARG A 134 5.22 -10.22 -10.55
CA ARG A 134 6.65 -10.52 -10.37
C ARG A 134 7.09 -11.72 -11.20
N ALA A 135 6.28 -12.78 -11.25
CA ALA A 135 6.55 -13.95 -12.08
C ALA A 135 6.57 -13.58 -13.57
N LYS A 136 5.59 -12.78 -14.05
CA LYS A 136 5.59 -12.25 -15.43
C LYS A 136 6.86 -11.44 -15.72
N ALA A 137 7.22 -10.50 -14.86
CA ALA A 137 8.40 -9.66 -15.06
C ALA A 137 9.71 -10.48 -15.04
N GLN A 138 9.79 -11.52 -14.21
CA GLN A 138 10.94 -12.43 -14.19
C GLN A 138 11.01 -13.25 -15.49
N GLN A 139 9.89 -13.78 -15.99
CA GLN A 139 9.82 -14.51 -17.26
C GLN A 139 10.21 -13.64 -18.46
N GLN A 140 9.88 -12.35 -18.43
CA GLN A 140 10.32 -11.38 -19.44
C GLN A 140 11.80 -10.98 -19.30
N GLY A 141 12.51 -11.49 -18.28
CA GLY A 141 13.89 -11.12 -17.99
C GLY A 141 14.06 -9.68 -17.51
N GLN A 142 12.98 -9.06 -17.03
CA GLN A 142 12.95 -7.67 -16.57
C GLN A 142 13.24 -7.60 -15.07
N LEU A 143 12.71 -8.54 -14.28
CA LEU A 143 12.97 -8.60 -12.84
C LEU A 143 14.23 -9.41 -12.52
N LYS A 144 15.33 -8.72 -12.18
CA LYS A 144 16.65 -9.30 -11.90
C LYS A 144 17.30 -8.67 -10.67
N THR A 145 18.24 -9.40 -10.06
CA THR A 145 19.17 -8.85 -9.07
C THR A 145 20.10 -7.87 -9.75
N THR A 146 20.29 -6.71 -9.12
CA THR A 146 21.16 -5.61 -9.56
C THR A 146 21.88 -5.03 -8.34
N GLU A 147 22.61 -3.92 -8.52
CA GLU A 147 23.21 -3.18 -7.40
C GLU A 147 22.17 -2.48 -6.52
N GLN A 148 20.94 -2.30 -7.02
CA GLN A 148 19.85 -1.60 -6.33
C GLN A 148 18.96 -2.57 -5.55
N GLN A 149 18.76 -3.79 -6.06
CA GLN A 149 17.84 -4.78 -5.48
C GLN A 149 18.36 -6.22 -5.58
N LYS A 150 17.92 -7.06 -4.66
CA LYS A 150 18.05 -8.52 -4.70
C LYS A 150 16.69 -9.12 -5.02
N VAL A 151 16.65 -9.95 -6.06
CA VAL A 151 15.48 -10.78 -6.40
C VAL A 151 15.76 -12.19 -5.91
N ILE A 152 14.95 -12.64 -4.96
CA ILE A 152 15.11 -13.93 -4.28
C ILE A 152 13.91 -14.79 -4.66
N VAL A 153 14.17 -15.98 -5.19
CA VAL A 153 13.15 -16.98 -5.49
C VAL A 153 13.32 -18.14 -4.52
N GLU A 154 12.31 -18.39 -3.70
CA GLU A 154 12.37 -19.44 -2.68
C GLU A 154 11.02 -20.11 -2.49
N GLN A 155 11.03 -21.29 -1.86
CA GLN A 155 9.82 -21.94 -1.40
C GLN A 155 9.43 -21.35 -0.06
N GLU A 156 8.20 -20.85 0.05
CA GLU A 156 7.70 -20.38 1.32
C GLU A 156 7.50 -21.60 2.27
N PRO A 157 8.04 -21.57 3.51
CA PRO A 157 8.07 -22.76 4.37
C PRO A 157 6.72 -23.36 4.78
N GLN A 158 5.68 -22.53 4.92
CA GLN A 158 4.35 -22.93 5.41
C GLN A 158 3.46 -23.49 4.30
N THR A 159 3.55 -22.89 3.11
CA THR A 159 2.67 -23.14 1.97
C THR A 159 3.32 -23.96 0.87
N GLN A 160 4.66 -24.06 0.87
CA GLN A 160 5.46 -24.65 -0.21
C GLN A 160 5.17 -24.01 -1.57
N GLN A 161 4.73 -22.75 -1.57
CA GLN A 161 4.54 -21.97 -2.77
C GLN A 161 5.86 -21.28 -3.13
N THR A 162 6.24 -21.33 -4.40
CA THR A 162 7.34 -20.49 -4.91
C THR A 162 6.95 -19.03 -4.79
N VAL A 163 7.73 -18.25 -4.05
CA VAL A 163 7.56 -16.81 -3.90
C VAL A 163 8.78 -16.06 -4.44
N ILE A 164 8.54 -14.89 -5.02
CA ILE A 164 9.56 -13.96 -5.49
C ILE A 164 9.58 -12.78 -4.52
N LYS A 165 10.66 -12.63 -3.77
CA LYS A 165 10.92 -11.50 -2.87
C LYS A 165 11.81 -10.47 -3.55
N ILE A 166 11.54 -9.20 -3.29
CA ILE A 166 12.38 -8.09 -3.73
C ILE A 166 12.88 -7.36 -2.48
N GLU A 167 14.18 -7.38 -2.28
CA GLU A 167 14.82 -6.72 -1.14
C GLU A 167 15.82 -5.69 -1.62
N PRO A 168 16.07 -4.60 -0.86
CA PRO A 168 17.19 -3.72 -1.14
C PRO A 168 18.51 -4.49 -1.15
N ALA A 169 19.38 -4.23 -2.14
CA ALA A 169 20.69 -4.88 -2.18
C ALA A 169 21.56 -4.44 -0.99
N ASN A 170 21.52 -3.14 -0.68
CA ASN A 170 21.99 -2.55 0.57
C ASN A 170 20.78 -2.33 1.50
N PRO A 171 20.72 -2.98 2.69
CA PRO A 171 19.62 -2.79 3.64
C PRO A 171 19.41 -1.35 4.10
N GLU A 172 20.41 -0.47 3.93
CA GLU A 172 20.34 0.92 4.36
C GLU A 172 19.75 1.86 3.29
N VAL A 173 19.65 1.41 2.05
CA VAL A 173 19.27 2.26 0.91
C VAL A 173 18.20 1.57 0.08
N VAL A 174 17.03 2.20 -0.01
CA VAL A 174 15.92 1.73 -0.82
C VAL A 174 15.88 2.51 -2.13
N TYR A 175 15.93 1.80 -3.24
CA TYR A 175 15.70 2.36 -4.56
C TYR A 175 14.25 2.10 -4.96
N VAL A 176 13.51 3.15 -5.31
CA VAL A 176 12.17 3.00 -5.88
C VAL A 176 12.32 2.74 -7.38
N PRO A 177 11.80 1.63 -7.90
CA PRO A 177 11.82 1.39 -9.33
C PRO A 177 10.71 2.18 -10.03
N SER A 178 11.00 2.65 -11.24
CA SER A 178 10.01 3.13 -12.19
C SER A 178 10.12 2.32 -13.48
N TYR A 179 8.96 2.03 -14.07
CA TYR A 179 8.84 1.18 -15.23
C TYR A 179 7.54 1.46 -15.95
N ASN A 180 7.49 1.05 -17.22
CA ASN A 180 6.23 0.95 -17.95
C ASN A 180 5.69 -0.48 -17.80
N PRO A 181 4.56 -0.70 -17.11
CA PRO A 181 3.94 -2.02 -16.98
C PRO A 181 3.69 -2.75 -18.31
N ALA A 182 3.36 -2.01 -19.37
CA ALA A 182 3.15 -2.58 -20.71
C ALA A 182 4.43 -3.15 -21.34
N VAL A 183 5.61 -2.75 -20.82
CA VAL A 183 6.91 -3.29 -21.24
C VAL A 183 7.36 -4.40 -20.30
N VAL A 184 7.35 -4.17 -18.99
CA VAL A 184 7.98 -5.11 -18.05
C VAL A 184 7.23 -6.44 -17.92
N TYR A 185 5.91 -6.43 -18.11
CA TYR A 185 5.09 -7.63 -18.01
C TYR A 185 4.87 -8.34 -19.35
N GLY A 186 5.37 -7.78 -20.44
CA GLY A 186 5.12 -8.28 -21.80
C GLY A 186 3.67 -8.08 -22.23
N ALA A 187 3.15 -8.99 -23.05
CA ALA A 187 1.77 -8.93 -23.54
C ALA A 187 0.77 -8.95 -22.37
N TRP A 188 0.02 -7.87 -22.19
CA TRP A 188 -0.95 -7.75 -21.13
C TRP A 188 -2.21 -8.56 -21.44
N PRO A 189 -2.63 -9.51 -20.57
CA PRO A 189 -3.69 -10.46 -20.92
C PRO A 189 -5.11 -9.89 -20.79
N TYR A 190 -5.27 -8.67 -20.25
CA TYR A 190 -6.59 -8.09 -19.94
C TYR A 190 -6.82 -6.78 -20.72
N PRO A 191 -7.34 -6.85 -21.96
CA PRO A 191 -7.60 -5.64 -22.76
C PRO A 191 -8.54 -4.64 -22.09
N ALA A 192 -9.52 -5.13 -21.32
CA ALA A 192 -10.48 -4.29 -20.59
C ALA A 192 -9.90 -3.62 -19.33
N TYR A 193 -8.76 -4.11 -18.84
CA TYR A 193 -8.10 -3.63 -17.62
C TYR A 193 -6.61 -3.36 -17.89
N PRO A 194 -6.25 -2.42 -18.79
CA PRO A 194 -4.87 -2.12 -19.12
C PRO A 194 -4.15 -1.54 -17.90
N PRO A 195 -2.85 -1.83 -17.71
CA PRO A 195 -2.14 -1.39 -16.51
C PRO A 195 -1.99 0.13 -16.46
N TYR A 196 -2.03 0.68 -15.24
CA TYR A 196 -1.76 2.11 -15.05
C TYR A 196 -0.30 2.44 -15.32
N ALA A 197 -0.04 3.40 -16.20
CA ALA A 197 1.30 3.89 -16.50
C ALA A 197 1.49 5.27 -15.86
N TYR A 198 2.19 5.31 -14.71
CA TYR A 198 2.54 6.56 -14.05
C TYR A 198 3.95 6.97 -14.46
N ALA A 199 4.04 8.04 -15.25
CA ALA A 199 5.33 8.60 -15.63
C ALA A 199 5.99 9.23 -14.40
N PRO A 200 7.20 8.81 -14.00
CA PRO A 200 7.87 9.43 -12.87
C PRO A 200 8.32 10.85 -13.23
N ALA A 201 8.38 11.74 -12.24
CA ALA A 201 8.99 13.05 -12.46
C ALA A 201 10.49 12.86 -12.82
N PRO A 202 11.00 13.49 -13.91
CA PRO A 202 12.37 13.25 -14.40
C PRO A 202 13.48 13.48 -13.38
N TYR A 203 13.26 14.39 -12.42
CA TYR A 203 14.22 14.68 -11.36
C TYR A 203 14.52 13.48 -10.44
N TRP A 204 13.57 12.55 -10.25
CA TRP A 204 13.79 11.36 -9.43
C TRP A 204 14.58 10.27 -10.15
N TYR A 205 14.65 10.32 -11.48
CA TYR A 205 15.27 9.32 -12.34
C TYR A 205 16.22 9.98 -13.36
N PRO A 206 17.23 10.74 -12.90
CA PRO A 206 18.11 11.50 -13.79
C PRO A 206 18.93 10.55 -14.66
N GLY A 207 18.87 10.75 -15.98
CA GLY A 207 19.64 9.96 -16.95
C GLY A 207 19.10 8.54 -17.21
N ALA A 208 17.95 8.18 -16.63
CA ALA A 208 17.34 6.88 -16.88
C ALA A 208 16.50 6.89 -18.17
N ALA A 209 16.98 6.18 -19.20
CA ALA A 209 16.11 5.79 -20.29
C ALA A 209 15.36 4.51 -19.89
N LEU A 210 14.03 4.54 -19.82
CA LEU A 210 13.18 3.36 -19.60
C LEU A 210 13.23 2.34 -20.77
N ALA A 211 14.21 2.47 -21.66
CA ALA A 211 14.40 1.64 -22.84
C ALA A 211 14.58 0.14 -22.51
N THR A 212 15.04 -0.18 -21.30
CA THR A 212 15.26 -1.55 -20.82
C THR A 212 14.21 -2.00 -19.78
N GLY A 213 13.03 -1.38 -19.73
CA GLY A 213 11.89 -1.84 -18.92
C GLY A 213 11.85 -1.32 -17.48
N LEU A 214 12.93 -1.44 -16.70
CA LEU A 214 13.07 -0.90 -15.34
C LEU A 214 14.16 0.15 -15.24
N ALA A 215 13.86 1.24 -14.53
CA ALA A 215 14.82 2.22 -14.06
C ALA A 215 14.74 2.36 -12.54
N PHE A 216 15.86 2.67 -11.91
CA PHE A 216 15.90 3.00 -10.48
C PHE A 216 16.18 4.47 -10.30
N GLY A 217 15.45 5.09 -9.37
CA GLY A 217 15.63 6.49 -9.03
C GLY A 217 16.82 6.70 -8.10
N VAL A 218 16.87 7.88 -7.48
CA VAL A 218 17.82 8.15 -6.40
C VAL A 218 17.53 7.24 -5.20
N GLY A 219 18.58 6.64 -4.64
CA GLY A 219 18.49 5.80 -3.44
C GLY A 219 18.11 6.62 -2.20
N VAL A 220 17.18 6.10 -1.41
CA VAL A 220 16.66 6.75 -0.21
C VAL A 220 17.12 6.01 1.05
N ALA A 221 17.76 6.73 1.98
CA ALA A 221 18.10 6.21 3.31
C ALA A 221 16.86 6.21 4.23
N ALA A 222 16.12 5.11 4.22
CA ALA A 222 14.81 4.97 4.89
C ALA A 222 14.71 3.65 5.69
N VAL A 223 15.73 3.35 6.49
CA VAL A 223 15.88 2.08 7.20
C VAL A 223 14.89 1.95 8.34
N GLY A 224 14.67 3.06 9.07
CA GLY A 224 13.73 3.12 10.18
C GLY A 224 12.29 3.25 9.70
N ALA A 225 12.06 4.04 8.63
CA ALA A 225 10.71 4.34 8.14
C ALA A 225 9.96 3.09 7.64
N LEU A 226 10.65 2.08 7.11
CA LEU A 226 10.01 0.84 6.65
C LEU A 226 9.99 -0.23 7.74
N TRP A 227 8.81 -0.44 8.31
CA TRP A 227 8.57 -1.40 9.40
C TRP A 227 7.61 -2.53 9.01
N GLY A 228 6.98 -2.47 7.84
CA GLY A 228 6.16 -3.56 7.28
C GLY A 228 6.93 -4.48 6.33
N ASN A 229 6.44 -5.71 6.15
CA ASN A 229 6.89 -6.63 5.10
C ASN A 229 5.78 -7.60 4.68
N ALA A 230 5.81 -8.06 3.43
CA ALA A 230 4.79 -8.94 2.89
C ALA A 230 4.97 -10.35 3.47
N ASN A 231 3.93 -10.84 4.14
CA ASN A 231 3.87 -12.23 4.57
C ASN A 231 3.25 -13.07 3.45
N TRP A 232 4.08 -13.46 2.48
CA TRP A 232 3.62 -14.17 1.28
C TRP A 232 2.88 -15.48 1.60
N GLY A 233 3.29 -16.23 2.63
CA GLY A 233 2.61 -17.46 3.04
C GLY A 233 1.26 -17.20 3.73
N GLY A 234 1.24 -16.23 4.64
CA GLY A 234 0.03 -15.85 5.38
C GLY A 234 -0.98 -15.00 4.60
N GLY A 235 -0.57 -14.40 3.48
CA GLY A 235 -1.43 -13.51 2.69
C GLY A 235 -1.77 -12.21 3.42
N ASN A 236 -0.87 -11.69 4.26
CA ASN A 236 -1.06 -10.43 4.98
C ASN A 236 0.27 -9.65 5.09
N VAL A 237 0.29 -8.57 5.87
CA VAL A 237 1.51 -7.78 6.14
C VAL A 237 1.97 -7.99 7.57
N ASN A 238 3.21 -8.45 7.71
CA ASN A 238 3.90 -8.51 9.00
C ASN A 238 4.48 -7.13 9.34
N ILE A 239 4.55 -6.83 10.63
CA ILE A 239 5.13 -5.60 11.15
C ILE A 239 6.26 -5.90 12.12
N ASN A 240 7.31 -5.08 12.07
CA ASN A 240 8.39 -5.10 13.03
C ASN A 240 8.12 -4.02 14.10
N ALA A 241 7.56 -4.44 15.24
CA ALA A 241 7.21 -3.54 16.34
C ALA A 241 8.40 -2.70 16.85
N ASN A 242 9.62 -3.24 16.83
CA ASN A 242 10.81 -2.51 17.24
C ASN A 242 11.16 -1.36 16.28
N ARG A 243 11.12 -1.62 14.96
CA ARG A 243 11.33 -0.57 13.94
C ARG A 243 10.21 0.45 13.98
N TYR A 244 8.97 -0.03 14.06
CA TYR A 244 7.80 0.83 14.21
C TYR A 244 7.97 1.76 15.43
N ASN A 245 8.31 1.25 16.61
CA ASN A 245 8.42 2.05 17.84
C ASN A 245 9.61 3.02 17.85
N ASN A 246 10.66 2.78 17.04
CA ASN A 246 11.80 3.69 16.89
C ASN A 246 11.42 4.97 16.12
N ILE A 247 10.55 4.84 15.12
CA ILE A 247 10.02 5.99 14.37
C ILE A 247 8.77 6.56 15.03
N ASN A 248 7.85 5.73 15.53
CA ASN A 248 6.53 6.16 16.00
C ASN A 248 6.51 6.32 17.53
N VAL A 249 7.43 7.12 18.07
CA VAL A 249 7.66 7.26 19.52
C VAL A 249 6.42 7.74 20.29
N ASN A 250 5.52 8.46 19.63
CA ASN A 250 4.28 8.98 20.23
C ASN A 250 3.08 8.02 20.12
N ARG A 251 3.23 6.89 19.42
CA ARG A 251 2.13 5.93 19.12
C ARG A 251 2.61 4.49 19.18
N GLN A 252 3.33 4.15 20.26
CA GLN A 252 3.96 2.85 20.40
C GLN A 252 2.94 1.71 20.42
N ILE A 253 3.32 0.59 19.81
CA ILE A 253 2.57 -0.67 19.83
C ILE A 253 3.27 -1.69 20.71
N ALA A 254 2.52 -2.71 21.11
CA ALA A 254 3.06 -3.82 21.90
C ALA A 254 4.09 -4.63 21.09
N ALA A 255 5.17 -5.07 21.74
CA ALA A 255 6.26 -5.80 21.09
C ALA A 255 5.84 -7.13 20.45
N ASN A 256 4.71 -7.71 20.89
CA ASN A 256 4.14 -8.93 20.35
C ASN A 256 3.16 -8.69 19.19
N GLN A 257 2.89 -7.43 18.82
CA GLN A 257 2.09 -7.11 17.65
C GLN A 257 2.94 -7.29 16.39
N THR A 258 2.68 -8.37 15.65
CA THR A 258 3.50 -8.79 14.50
C THR A 258 2.77 -8.71 13.16
N ASN A 259 1.49 -8.33 13.15
CA ASN A 259 0.68 -8.18 11.95
C ASN A 259 0.09 -6.76 11.87
N PHE A 260 -0.07 -6.26 10.65
CA PHE A 260 -0.81 -5.04 10.41
C PHE A 260 -2.28 -5.22 10.80
N GLN A 261 -2.83 -4.20 11.45
CA GLN A 261 -4.24 -4.11 11.77
C GLN A 261 -4.70 -2.72 11.34
N HIS A 262 -5.69 -2.68 10.45
CA HIS A 262 -6.33 -1.43 10.09
C HIS A 262 -7.14 -0.93 11.28
N ASN A 263 -6.89 0.29 11.70
CA ASN A 263 -7.68 0.97 12.71
C ASN A 263 -8.59 1.94 11.98
N GLY A 264 -9.89 1.63 11.92
CA GLY A 264 -10.87 2.59 11.41
C GLY A 264 -10.78 3.89 12.20
N ALA A 265 -10.77 5.01 11.49
CA ALA A 265 -10.87 6.34 12.08
C ALA A 265 -12.28 6.60 12.66
#